data_AF-A0AAW1Y0C2-F1
#
_entry.id   AF-A0AAW1Y0C2-F1
#
_cell.length_a   1.000
_cell.length_b   1.000
_cell.length_c   1.000
_cell.angle_alpha   90.00
_cell.angle_beta   90.00
_cell.angle_gamma   90.00
#
_symmetry.space_group_name_H-M   'P 1'
#
loop_
_entity.id
_entity.type
_entity.pdbx_description
1 polymer ?
#
loop_
_entity_poly.entity_id
_entity_poly.type
_entity_poly.pdbx_seq_one_letter_code
_entity_poly.pdbx_strand_id
1 'polypeptide(L)'
;MCNPDFQQACDQVGDLYSLNELPNTDWPVASDYELIRPFNDADCKRSCLEDCRCAAAVFRGNNCWKKHLPLLNGRADNRLNNTAFVKLRSIPQSPIPQVPVPQVPKAKKHNTSIIVVSILLGSSVFVNFILVGALCLGFFLYYQKKLRINADKTCLESNLRYFTYKELMEATEGFKEELGRGSCGIVYVSIKMLAILF
;
A
#
# COMPACT_ATOMS: atom_id res chain seq x y z
N MET A 1 -4.40 7.03 -26.27
CA MET A 1 -4.20 8.50 -26.38
C MET A 1 -5.44 9.07 -27.02
N CYS A 2 -5.98 10.16 -26.49
CA CYS A 2 -7.13 10.84 -27.10
C CYS A 2 -6.60 11.86 -28.11
N ASN A 3 -7.18 11.88 -29.30
CA ASN A 3 -6.89 12.87 -30.34
C ASN A 3 -8.17 13.69 -30.55
N PRO A 4 -8.11 15.01 -30.79
CA PRO A 4 -9.30 15.75 -31.17
C PRO A 4 -9.85 15.21 -32.48
N ASP A 5 -11.18 15.04 -32.55
CA ASP A 5 -11.87 14.56 -33.75
C ASP A 5 -11.92 15.62 -34.88
N PHE A 6 -11.37 16.80 -34.62
CA PHE A 6 -11.29 17.91 -35.56
C PHE A 6 -9.92 18.56 -35.53
N GLN A 7 -9.47 19.04 -36.69
CA GLN A 7 -8.31 19.91 -36.77
C GLN A 7 -8.74 21.33 -36.36
N GLN A 8 -8.04 21.94 -35.41
CA GLN A 8 -8.29 23.32 -35.00
C GLN A 8 -7.92 24.25 -36.16
N ALA A 9 -8.94 24.66 -36.93
CA ALA A 9 -8.79 25.59 -38.04
C ALA A 9 -9.04 27.01 -37.51
N CYS A 10 -8.01 27.85 -37.54
CA CYS A 10 -8.04 29.21 -37.00
C CYS A 10 -8.57 30.27 -37.98
N ASP A 11 -9.00 29.84 -39.17
CA ASP A 11 -9.48 30.72 -40.23
C ASP A 11 -10.98 31.06 -40.09
N GLN A 12 -11.69 30.54 -39.08
CA GLN A 12 -13.11 30.82 -38.87
C GLN A 12 -13.37 31.41 -37.48
N VAL A 13 -13.79 32.67 -37.53
CA VAL A 13 -14.05 33.57 -36.40
C VAL A 13 -15.32 33.16 -35.65
N GLY A 14 -15.23 33.16 -34.31
CA GLY A 14 -16.34 33.45 -33.40
C GLY A 14 -17.38 32.36 -33.14
N ASP A 15 -17.99 31.79 -34.18
CA ASP A 15 -19.30 31.12 -34.03
C ASP A 15 -19.24 29.58 -34.11
N LEU A 16 -18.04 29.03 -34.37
CA LEU A 16 -17.85 27.60 -34.59
C LEU A 16 -17.23 26.87 -33.39
N TYR A 17 -17.01 27.55 -32.27
CA TYR A 17 -16.37 26.96 -31.10
C TYR A 17 -17.19 27.20 -29.84
N SER A 18 -17.34 26.17 -29.03
CA SER A 18 -17.97 26.20 -27.72
C SER A 18 -16.98 25.76 -26.64
N LEU A 19 -17.21 26.17 -25.39
CA LEU A 19 -16.43 25.72 -24.25
C LEU A 19 -17.26 24.74 -23.43
N ASN A 20 -16.70 23.55 -23.21
CA ASN A 20 -17.25 22.63 -22.22
C ASN A 20 -16.64 22.92 -20.85
N GLU A 21 -17.50 23.13 -19.87
CA GLU A 21 -17.09 23.37 -18.49
C GLU A 21 -16.87 22.06 -17.74
N LEU A 22 -15.69 21.93 -17.13
CA LEU A 22 -15.32 20.78 -16.31
C LEU A 22 -14.97 21.30 -14.91
N PRO A 23 -15.85 21.13 -13.92
CA PRO A 23 -15.55 21.54 -12.55
C PRO A 23 -14.43 20.67 -11.98
N ASN A 24 -13.63 21.26 -11.08
CA ASN A 24 -12.62 20.58 -10.28
C ASN A 24 -11.59 19.80 -11.13
N THR A 25 -11.29 20.31 -12.32
CA THR A 25 -10.46 19.67 -13.33
C THR A 25 -9.23 20.53 -13.64
N ASP A 26 -8.07 19.90 -13.78
CA ASP A 26 -6.82 20.58 -14.08
C ASP A 26 -5.87 19.69 -14.89
N TRP A 27 -4.96 20.33 -15.61
CA TRP A 27 -3.81 19.69 -16.24
C TRP A 27 -2.54 20.31 -15.66
N PRO A 28 -1.54 19.52 -15.26
CA PRO A 28 -0.26 20.03 -14.77
C PRO A 28 0.37 21.09 -15.69
N VAL A 29 1.25 21.91 -15.10
CA VAL A 29 1.88 23.11 -15.69
C VAL A 29 2.57 22.84 -17.04
N ALA A 30 2.91 21.60 -17.36
CA ALA A 30 3.49 21.22 -18.64
C ALA A 30 2.64 21.61 -19.86
N SER A 31 1.32 21.80 -19.70
CA SER A 31 0.43 22.28 -20.76
C SER A 31 0.16 23.79 -20.69
N ASP A 32 0.60 24.49 -19.64
CA ASP A 32 0.41 25.94 -19.47
C ASP A 32 1.40 26.71 -20.35
N TYR A 33 0.93 27.67 -21.13
CA TYR A 33 1.82 28.59 -21.85
C TYR A 33 1.62 30.05 -21.46
N GLU A 34 0.49 30.40 -20.85
CA GLU A 34 0.19 31.77 -20.47
C GLU A 34 -0.63 31.79 -19.18
N LEU A 35 -0.23 32.68 -18.27
CA LEU A 35 -0.92 32.96 -17.02
C LEU A 35 -1.34 34.43 -17.02
N ILE A 36 -2.65 34.66 -16.97
CA ILE A 36 -3.23 36.00 -17.04
C ILE A 36 -3.83 36.35 -15.67
N ARG A 37 -3.48 37.53 -15.17
CA ARG A 37 -3.97 38.09 -13.90
C ARG A 37 -4.06 39.63 -13.99
N PRO A 38 -5.09 40.26 -13.42
CA PRO A 38 -6.32 39.68 -12.87
C PRO A 38 -7.36 39.45 -13.97
N PHE A 39 -8.05 38.31 -13.96
CA PHE A 39 -9.12 37.99 -14.91
C PHE A 39 -10.35 37.46 -14.17
N ASN A 40 -11.55 37.69 -14.70
CA ASN A 40 -12.77 36.99 -14.28
C ASN A 40 -12.99 35.74 -15.15
N ASP A 41 -14.00 34.93 -14.83
CA ASP A 41 -14.26 33.67 -15.52
C ASP A 41 -14.70 33.92 -16.99
N ALA A 42 -15.54 34.92 -17.24
CA ALA A 42 -16.04 35.28 -18.56
C ALA A 42 -14.92 35.75 -19.50
N ASP A 43 -14.00 36.57 -19.00
CA ASP A 43 -12.84 37.02 -19.74
C ASP A 43 -11.89 35.86 -20.03
N CYS A 44 -11.72 34.93 -19.08
CA CYS A 44 -10.89 33.73 -19.28
C CYS A 44 -11.44 32.83 -20.39
N LYS A 45 -12.77 32.64 -20.41
CA LYS A 45 -13.47 31.92 -21.49
C LYS A 45 -13.24 32.60 -22.84
N ARG A 46 -13.52 33.91 -22.92
CA ARG A 46 -13.38 34.70 -24.15
C ARG A 46 -11.95 34.70 -24.68
N SER A 47 -10.97 34.91 -23.80
CA SER A 47 -9.56 34.92 -24.18
C SER A 47 -9.09 33.57 -24.75
N CYS A 48 -9.64 32.44 -24.28
CA CYS A 48 -9.35 31.13 -24.88
C CYS A 48 -10.10 30.89 -26.21
N LEU A 49 -11.32 31.41 -26.34
CA LEU A 49 -12.09 31.33 -27.59
C LEU A 49 -11.43 32.11 -28.72
N GLU A 50 -10.90 33.30 -28.41
CA GLU A 50 -10.20 34.17 -29.36
C GLU A 50 -8.78 33.69 -29.69
N ASP A 51 -8.15 32.91 -28.79
CA ASP A 51 -6.80 32.41 -28.99
C ASP A 51 -6.78 31.09 -29.78
N CYS A 52 -6.14 31.12 -30.94
CA CYS A 52 -5.95 29.97 -31.82
C CYS A 52 -5.18 28.82 -31.17
N ARG A 53 -4.23 29.12 -30.28
CA ARG A 53 -3.40 28.12 -29.60
C ARG A 53 -4.05 27.56 -28.34
N CYS A 54 -5.08 28.24 -27.84
CA CYS A 54 -5.76 27.80 -26.63
C CYS A 54 -6.65 26.59 -26.96
N ALA A 55 -6.34 25.48 -26.30
CA ALA A 55 -7.15 24.27 -26.34
C ALA A 55 -8.02 24.14 -25.08
N ALA A 56 -7.51 24.64 -23.95
CA ALA A 56 -8.27 24.74 -22.72
C ALA A 56 -7.78 25.92 -21.86
N ALA A 57 -8.62 26.40 -20.96
CA ALA A 57 -8.24 27.35 -19.93
C ALA A 57 -8.72 26.88 -18.56
N VAL A 58 -7.94 27.13 -17.51
CA VAL A 58 -8.32 26.85 -16.13
C VAL A 58 -8.49 28.16 -15.39
N PHE A 59 -9.62 28.33 -14.72
CA PHE A 59 -9.92 29.47 -13.87
C PHE A 59 -9.90 29.07 -12.40
N ARG A 60 -9.10 29.79 -11.60
CA ARG A 60 -9.01 29.56 -10.14
C ARG A 60 -8.68 30.87 -9.42
N GLY A 61 -9.51 31.23 -8.45
CA GLY A 61 -9.35 32.48 -7.71
C GLY A 61 -9.69 33.68 -8.59
N ASN A 62 -8.67 34.26 -9.24
CA ASN A 62 -8.76 35.36 -10.23
C ASN A 62 -7.71 35.21 -11.34
N ASN A 63 -7.25 33.98 -11.53
CA ASN A 63 -6.16 33.64 -12.43
C ASN A 63 -6.72 32.77 -13.55
N CYS A 64 -6.29 33.05 -14.77
CA CYS A 64 -6.58 32.25 -15.95
C CYS A 64 -5.28 31.60 -16.44
N TRP A 65 -5.24 30.27 -16.50
CA TRP A 65 -4.13 29.52 -17.09
C TRP A 65 -4.58 28.98 -18.44
N LYS A 66 -4.02 29.51 -19.53
CA LYS A 66 -4.27 28.98 -20.87
C LYS A 66 -3.36 27.81 -21.17
N LYS A 67 -3.94 26.79 -21.80
CA LYS A 67 -3.28 25.52 -22.08
C LYS A 67 -3.31 25.20 -23.57
N HIS A 68 -2.19 24.70 -24.08
CA HIS A 68 -2.05 24.23 -25.45
C HIS A 68 -2.10 22.70 -25.52
N LEU A 69 -2.32 22.16 -26.72
CA LEU A 69 -2.18 20.72 -26.96
C LEU A 69 -0.69 20.31 -27.04
N PRO A 70 -0.32 19.13 -26.52
CA PRO A 70 -1.17 18.14 -25.88
C PRO A 70 -1.51 18.51 -24.41
N LEU A 71 -2.75 18.23 -24.01
CA LEU A 71 -3.16 18.34 -22.61
C LEU A 71 -2.67 17.10 -21.84
N LEU A 72 -1.59 17.23 -21.08
CA LEU A 72 -0.90 16.12 -20.42
C LEU A 72 -1.44 15.90 -19.01
N ASN A 73 -1.60 14.63 -18.61
CA ASN A 73 -1.89 14.22 -17.23
C ASN A 73 -3.12 14.93 -16.59
N GLY A 74 -4.20 15.08 -17.36
CA GLY A 74 -5.45 15.67 -16.87
C GLY A 74 -6.03 14.90 -15.69
N ARG A 75 -6.47 15.63 -14.66
CA ARG A 75 -7.05 15.07 -13.45
C ARG A 75 -8.32 15.82 -13.06
N ALA A 76 -9.26 15.08 -12.49
CA ALA A 76 -10.42 15.62 -11.80
C ALA A 76 -10.30 15.27 -10.32
N ASP A 77 -10.23 16.29 -9.46
CA ASP A 77 -10.13 16.16 -8.01
C ASP A 77 -11.02 17.20 -7.34
N ASN A 78 -12.02 16.74 -6.59
CA ASN A 78 -13.02 17.56 -5.93
C ASN A 78 -12.45 18.52 -4.86
N ARG A 79 -11.17 18.40 -4.51
CA ARG A 79 -10.44 19.36 -3.64
C ARG A 79 -9.97 20.59 -4.41
N LEU A 80 -9.92 20.53 -5.73
CA LEU A 80 -9.52 21.64 -6.59
C LEU A 80 -10.74 22.53 -6.79
N ASN A 81 -10.82 23.67 -6.10
CA ASN A 81 -11.85 24.69 -6.33
C ASN A 81 -11.55 25.50 -7.60
N ASN A 82 -11.50 24.84 -8.75
CA ASN A 82 -11.23 25.44 -10.06
C ASN A 82 -12.24 24.96 -11.10
N THR A 83 -12.31 25.68 -12.22
CA THR A 83 -13.13 25.29 -13.37
C THR A 83 -12.24 25.30 -14.60
N ALA A 84 -12.27 24.21 -15.36
CA ALA A 84 -11.62 24.17 -16.66
C ALA A 84 -12.63 24.37 -17.79
N PHE A 85 -12.18 25.02 -18.85
CA PHE A 85 -12.93 25.30 -20.07
C PHE A 85 -12.20 24.64 -21.23
N VAL A 86 -12.77 23.62 -21.85
CA VAL A 86 -12.16 22.91 -22.99
C VAL A 86 -12.83 23.38 -24.28
N LYS A 87 -12.03 23.86 -25.23
CA LYS A 87 -12.50 24.39 -26.52
C LYS A 87 -12.86 23.24 -27.46
N LEU A 88 -14.10 23.23 -27.93
CA LEU A 88 -14.64 22.23 -28.86
C LEU A 88 -15.25 22.93 -30.06
N ARG A 89 -15.28 22.24 -31.21
CA ARG A 89 -15.97 22.74 -32.40
C ARG A 89 -17.48 22.54 -32.26
N SER A 90 -18.25 23.61 -32.36
CA SER A 90 -19.70 23.61 -32.46
C SER A 90 -20.08 23.24 -33.90
N ILE A 91 -20.50 21.99 -34.12
CA ILE A 91 -21.02 21.55 -35.42
C ILE A 91 -22.54 21.82 -35.41
N PRO A 92 -23.12 22.52 -36.40
CA PRO A 92 -24.57 22.62 -36.52
C PRO A 92 -25.16 21.21 -36.63
N GLN A 93 -26.04 20.89 -35.70
CA GLN A 93 -26.53 19.56 -35.39
C GLN A 93 -27.32 18.96 -36.57
N SER A 94 -26.65 18.24 -37.46
CA SER A 94 -27.28 17.12 -38.18
C SER A 94 -27.57 16.02 -37.14
N PRO A 95 -28.67 15.23 -37.23
CA PRO A 95 -29.05 14.27 -36.20
C PRO A 95 -28.05 13.11 -36.19
N ILE A 96 -26.89 13.34 -35.59
CA ILE A 96 -25.97 12.30 -35.15
C ILE A 96 -26.72 11.61 -34.00
N PRO A 97 -26.83 10.27 -34.01
CA PRO A 97 -27.41 9.55 -32.90
C PRO A 97 -26.74 10.06 -31.63
N GLN A 98 -27.54 10.44 -30.64
CA GLN A 98 -27.04 10.74 -29.31
C GLN A 98 -26.23 9.52 -28.88
N VAL A 99 -24.91 9.54 -29.11
CA VAL A 99 -24.01 8.68 -28.35
C VAL A 99 -24.34 9.08 -26.93
N PRO A 100 -24.85 8.16 -26.10
CA PRO A 100 -25.11 8.49 -24.72
C PRO A 100 -23.79 9.02 -24.22
N VAL A 101 -23.76 10.31 -23.87
CA VAL A 101 -22.73 10.84 -22.98
C VAL A 101 -22.68 9.79 -21.89
N PRO A 102 -21.57 9.06 -21.70
CA PRO A 102 -21.48 8.17 -20.58
C PRO A 102 -21.78 9.09 -19.41
N GLN A 103 -22.94 8.89 -18.78
CA GLN A 103 -23.17 9.44 -17.47
C GLN A 103 -22.03 8.83 -16.70
N VAL A 104 -20.93 9.60 -16.57
CA VAL A 104 -19.81 9.22 -15.73
C VAL A 104 -20.54 8.92 -14.43
N PRO A 105 -20.53 7.65 -13.99
CA PRO A 105 -21.21 7.30 -12.76
C PRO A 105 -20.70 8.32 -11.77
N LYS A 106 -21.60 9.01 -11.06
CA LYS A 106 -21.22 9.79 -9.88
C LYS A 106 -20.44 8.81 -9.03
N ALA A 107 -19.12 8.83 -9.20
CA ALA A 107 -18.28 7.85 -8.58
C ALA A 107 -18.42 8.22 -7.12
N LYS A 108 -19.00 7.33 -6.34
CA LYS A 108 -18.78 7.26 -4.90
C LYS A 108 -17.29 6.94 -4.71
N LYS A 109 -16.42 7.87 -5.12
CA LYS A 109 -14.97 7.72 -5.24
C LYS A 109 -14.27 7.91 -3.90
N HIS A 110 -15.04 8.26 -2.87
CA HIS A 110 -14.53 8.23 -1.51
C HIS A 110 -14.30 6.78 -1.04
N ASN A 111 -15.00 5.80 -1.61
CA ASN A 111 -14.87 4.42 -1.14
C ASN A 111 -13.70 3.71 -1.85
N THR A 112 -13.54 3.89 -3.16
CA THR A 112 -12.47 3.20 -3.93
C THR A 112 -11.08 3.76 -3.65
N SER A 113 -10.93 5.08 -3.47
CA SER A 113 -9.62 5.67 -3.11
C SER A 113 -9.21 5.33 -1.68
N ILE A 114 -10.17 5.27 -0.74
CA ILE A 114 -9.91 4.80 0.61
C ILE A 114 -9.55 3.32 0.60
N ILE A 115 -10.24 2.49 -0.19
CA ILE A 115 -9.92 1.05 -0.29
C ILE A 115 -8.50 0.84 -0.82
N VAL A 116 -8.07 1.54 -1.88
CA VAL A 116 -6.71 1.38 -2.43
C VAL A 116 -5.64 1.87 -1.45
N VAL A 117 -5.86 3.00 -0.77
CA VAL A 117 -4.93 3.52 0.25
C VAL A 117 -4.91 2.61 1.49
N SER A 118 -6.05 2.08 1.93
CA SER A 118 -6.15 1.13 3.03
C SER A 118 -5.52 -0.22 2.70
N ILE A 119 -5.61 -0.69 1.46
CA ILE A 119 -4.94 -1.92 1.01
C ILE A 119 -3.41 -1.73 1.01
N LEU A 120 -2.91 -0.59 0.51
CA LEU A 120 -1.48 -0.29 0.48
C LEU A 120 -0.90 -0.10 1.89
N LEU A 121 -1.60 0.62 2.77
CA LEU A 121 -1.16 0.82 4.16
C LEU A 121 -1.31 -0.45 5.00
N GLY A 122 -2.42 -1.18 4.84
CA GLY A 122 -2.70 -2.42 5.57
C GLY A 122 -1.77 -3.56 5.20
N SER A 123 -1.45 -3.72 3.91
CA SER A 123 -0.48 -4.73 3.45
C SER A 123 0.93 -4.49 3.99
N SER A 124 1.37 -3.23 4.03
CA SER A 124 2.68 -2.87 4.58
C SER A 124 2.77 -3.23 6.06
N VAL A 125 1.75 -2.90 6.86
CA VAL A 125 1.73 -3.24 8.30
C VAL A 125 1.72 -4.76 8.49
N PHE A 126 0.89 -5.49 7.73
CA PHE A 126 0.80 -6.94 7.84
C PHE A 126 2.14 -7.64 7.56
N VAL A 127 2.84 -7.26 6.48
CA VAL A 127 4.16 -7.82 6.14
C VAL A 127 5.19 -7.53 7.23
N ASN A 128 5.19 -6.31 7.79
CA ASN A 128 6.09 -5.95 8.89
C ASN A 128 5.80 -6.77 10.17
N PHE A 129 4.54 -6.98 10.53
CA PHE A 129 4.18 -7.83 11.68
C PHE A 129 4.62 -9.29 11.49
N ILE A 130 4.44 -9.85 10.29
CA ILE A 130 4.90 -11.21 9.98
C ILE A 130 6.44 -11.29 10.04
N LEU A 131 7.15 -10.30 9.52
CA LEU A 131 8.61 -10.24 9.56
C LEU A 131 9.12 -10.17 11.01
N VAL A 132 8.57 -9.28 11.83
CA VAL A 132 8.92 -9.16 13.26
C VAL A 132 8.58 -10.45 14.00
N GLY A 133 7.41 -11.05 13.75
CA GLY A 133 7.02 -12.33 14.34
C GLY A 133 7.98 -13.46 14.00
N ALA A 134 8.40 -13.57 12.73
CA ALA A 134 9.38 -14.56 12.29
C ALA A 134 10.77 -14.35 12.93
N LEU A 135 11.22 -13.10 13.05
CA LEU A 135 12.47 -12.77 13.75
C LEU A 135 12.39 -13.11 15.25
N CYS A 136 11.28 -12.79 15.91
CA CYS A 136 11.05 -13.11 17.31
C CYS A 136 11.01 -14.63 17.55
N LEU A 137 10.29 -15.39 16.70
CA LEU A 137 10.25 -16.85 16.78
C LEU A 137 11.62 -17.46 16.48
N GLY A 138 12.32 -16.98 15.45
CA GLY A 138 13.67 -17.43 15.10
C GLY A 138 14.66 -17.18 16.25
N PHE A 139 14.62 -16.00 16.85
CA PHE A 139 15.41 -15.66 18.02
C PHE A 139 15.01 -16.53 19.23
N PHE A 140 13.72 -16.69 19.52
CA PHE A 140 13.26 -17.53 20.62
C PHE A 140 13.71 -18.98 20.47
N LEU A 141 13.58 -19.56 19.28
CA LEU A 141 14.05 -20.92 18.98
C LEU A 141 15.59 -21.01 19.04
N TYR A 142 16.30 -19.98 18.59
CA TYR A 142 17.75 -19.89 18.73
C TYR A 142 18.17 -19.86 20.21
N TYR A 143 17.49 -19.08 21.04
CA TYR A 143 17.74 -19.01 22.48
C TYR A 143 17.41 -20.32 23.17
N GLN A 144 16.26 -20.93 22.89
CA GLN A 144 15.89 -22.27 23.37
C GLN A 144 16.95 -23.31 23.01
N LYS A 145 17.43 -23.30 21.75
CA LYS A 145 18.49 -24.21 21.30
C LYS A 145 19.81 -23.93 22.01
N LYS A 146 20.19 -22.67 22.18
CA LYS A 146 21.41 -22.26 22.90
C LYS A 146 21.33 -22.62 24.39
N LEU A 147 20.17 -22.43 25.03
CA LEU A 147 19.89 -22.84 26.40
C LEU A 147 19.98 -24.35 26.55
N ARG A 148 19.42 -25.12 25.61
CA ARG A 148 19.51 -26.58 25.61
C ARG A 148 20.95 -27.07 25.42
N ILE A 149 21.71 -26.47 24.51
CA ILE A 149 23.14 -26.79 24.32
C ILE A 149 23.95 -26.42 25.56
N ASN A 150 23.67 -25.28 26.19
CA ASN A 150 24.35 -24.88 27.42
C ASN A 150 23.97 -25.80 28.58
N ALA A 151 22.70 -26.19 28.73
CA ALA A 151 22.27 -27.14 29.75
C ALA A 151 22.94 -28.50 29.57
N ASP A 152 23.07 -28.98 28.32
CA ASP A 152 23.78 -30.21 27.99
C ASP A 152 25.28 -30.10 28.31
N LYS A 153 25.91 -28.97 27.98
CA LYS A 153 27.31 -28.69 28.36
C LYS A 153 27.52 -28.57 29.87
N THR A 154 26.65 -27.87 30.59
CA THR A 154 26.71 -27.74 32.05
C THR A 154 26.49 -29.09 32.71
N CYS A 155 25.59 -29.92 32.17
CA CYS A 155 25.40 -31.30 32.61
C CYS A 155 26.66 -32.16 32.37
N LEU A 156 27.36 -31.95 31.26
CA LEU A 156 28.58 -32.68 30.90
C LEU A 156 29.81 -32.19 31.69
N GLU A 157 29.84 -30.92 32.08
CA GLU A 157 30.91 -30.28 32.87
C GLU A 157 30.75 -30.54 34.38
N SER A 158 29.52 -30.68 34.87
CA SER A 158 29.26 -31.26 36.19
C SER A 158 29.37 -32.78 36.08
N ASN A 159 30.18 -33.46 36.90
CA ASN A 159 30.28 -34.94 36.91
C ASN A 159 28.99 -35.66 37.41
N LEU A 160 27.81 -35.07 37.20
CA LEU A 160 26.51 -35.61 37.58
C LEU A 160 25.98 -36.49 36.44
N ARG A 161 26.17 -37.80 36.57
CA ARG A 161 25.52 -38.78 35.68
C ARG A 161 24.04 -38.83 36.02
N TYR A 162 23.18 -38.47 35.06
CA TYR A 162 21.74 -38.69 35.16
C TYR A 162 21.41 -40.11 34.70
N PHE A 163 20.53 -40.79 35.44
CA PHE A 163 20.00 -42.09 35.05
C PHE A 163 18.49 -41.96 34.87
N THR A 164 17.97 -42.58 33.82
CA THR A 164 16.52 -42.67 33.63
C THR A 164 15.91 -43.62 34.66
N TYR A 165 14.63 -43.42 34.99
CA TYR A 165 13.92 -44.33 35.92
C TYR A 165 13.99 -45.79 35.46
N LYS A 166 13.95 -46.03 34.15
CA LYS A 166 14.04 -47.38 33.57
C LYS A 166 15.38 -48.04 33.86
N GLU A 167 16.49 -47.29 33.72
CA GLU A 167 17.83 -47.78 34.05
C GLU A 167 17.98 -48.07 35.54
N LEU A 168 17.44 -47.21 36.40
CA LEU A 168 17.42 -47.43 37.85
C LEU A 168 16.60 -48.67 38.23
N MET A 169 15.43 -48.84 37.63
CA MET A 169 14.55 -49.98 37.85
C MET A 169 15.21 -51.29 37.39
N GLU A 170 15.92 -51.27 36.26
CA GLU A 170 16.67 -52.44 35.79
C GLU A 170 17.88 -52.75 36.68
N ALA A 171 18.61 -51.73 37.14
CA ALA A 171 19.78 -51.90 37.98
C ALA A 171 19.45 -52.36 39.41
N THR A 172 18.24 -52.07 39.90
CA THR A 172 17.73 -52.43 41.23
C THR A 172 16.76 -53.61 41.21
N GLU A 173 16.61 -54.30 40.06
CA GLU A 173 15.67 -55.41 39.87
C GLU A 173 14.23 -55.05 40.31
N GLY A 174 13.79 -53.84 40.01
CA GLY A 174 12.48 -53.33 40.41
C GLY A 174 12.42 -52.83 41.86
N PHE A 175 13.54 -52.33 42.40
CA PHE A 175 13.64 -51.81 43.78
C PHE A 175 13.30 -52.88 44.84
N LYS A 176 13.79 -54.09 44.63
CA LYS A 176 13.39 -55.28 45.41
C LYS A 176 14.05 -55.35 46.79
N GLU A 177 15.27 -54.83 46.92
CA GLU A 177 16.08 -54.95 48.14
C GLU A 177 16.41 -53.56 48.73
N GLU A 178 15.88 -53.28 49.92
CA GLU A 178 16.11 -52.05 50.67
C GLU A 178 17.32 -52.18 51.61
N LEU A 179 18.29 -51.28 51.48
CA LEU A 179 19.45 -51.17 52.38
C LEU A 179 19.15 -50.36 53.63
N GLY A 180 18.19 -49.43 53.56
CA GLY A 180 17.82 -48.61 54.70
C GLY A 180 16.88 -47.46 54.34
N ARG A 181 16.16 -46.98 55.36
CA ARG A 181 15.17 -45.90 55.25
C ARG A 181 15.41 -44.85 56.32
N GLY A 182 15.53 -43.59 55.92
CA GLY A 182 15.72 -42.45 56.81
C GLY A 182 14.90 -41.23 56.40
N SER A 183 15.12 -40.10 57.08
CA SER A 183 14.46 -38.82 56.76
C SER A 183 14.82 -38.28 55.38
N CYS A 184 15.96 -38.68 54.82
CA CYS A 184 16.40 -38.32 53.47
C CYS A 184 15.96 -39.30 52.36
N GLY A 185 15.21 -40.36 52.67
CA GLY A 185 14.67 -41.30 51.68
C GLY A 185 15.00 -42.77 51.95
N ILE A 186 14.75 -43.59 50.94
CA ILE A 186 14.96 -45.05 50.96
C ILE A 186 16.13 -45.36 50.01
N VAL A 187 17.03 -46.23 50.45
CA VAL A 187 18.21 -46.66 49.69
C VAL A 187 18.01 -48.12 49.26
N TYR A 188 18.24 -48.42 47.98
CA TYR A 188 18.10 -49.76 47.40
C TYR A 188 19.45 -50.32 46.93
N VAL A 189 19.62 -51.64 46.97
CA VAL A 189 20.80 -52.31 46.39
C VAL A 189 20.73 -52.23 44.87
N SER A 190 21.83 -51.82 44.24
CA SER A 190 22.01 -51.91 42.79
C SER A 190 22.98 -53.03 42.45
N ILE A 191 22.54 -54.01 41.65
CA ILE A 191 23.35 -55.18 41.28
C ILE A 191 24.31 -54.84 40.12
N LYS A 192 23.95 -53.86 39.28
CA LYS A 192 24.72 -53.49 38.07
C LYS A 192 25.65 -52.29 38.23
N MET A 193 25.56 -51.51 39.32
CA MET A 193 26.34 -50.27 39.47
C MET A 193 27.82 -50.52 39.83
N LEU A 194 28.16 -51.72 40.33
CA LEU A 194 29.56 -52.13 40.56
C LEU A 194 30.38 -52.20 39.25
N ALA A 195 29.72 -52.38 38.11
CA ALA A 195 30.36 -52.46 36.79
C ALA A 195 30.63 -51.09 36.14
N ILE A 196 30.14 -49.99 36.73
CA ILE A 196 30.26 -48.63 36.15
C ILE A 196 31.41 -47.82 36.79
N LEU A 197 32.06 -48.37 37.83
CA LEU A 197 33.16 -47.77 38.57
C LEU A 197 34.57 -48.28 38.19
N PHE A 198 34.70 -49.03 37.09
CA PHE A 198 35.99 -49.34 36.44
C PHE A 198 36.05 -48.79 35.02
#